data_AF-A0A814LZC0-F1
#
_entry.id   AF-A0A814LZC0-F1
#
_cell.length_a   1.000
_cell.length_b   1.000
_cell.length_c   1.000
_cell.angle_alpha   90.00
_cell.angle_beta   90.00
_cell.angle_gamma   90.00
#
_symmetry.space_group_name_H-M   'P 1'
#
loop_
_entity.id
_entity.type
_entity.pdbx_description
1 polymer ?
#
loop_
_entity_poly.entity_id
_entity_poly.type
_entity_poly.pdbx_seq_one_letter_code
_entity_poly.pdbx_strand_id
1 'polypeptide(L)'
;MSNDERLRSLTIIYYTSMGCLNMILPIDDDQHLQDIVSSVVSYDVKYPFYHNKSKNLRMRLIIDIGNLLDILIENNSDNVNSIKLALKIYSLSSIFYGITKDDIYKLSRDIQSNKRLIKNKLSDKRQNPRFLSIKSVELQFKKIEMNNCQILTEIDKKIILKLFDLSINRYSEVRKKAQYELFIILNHYHFK
;
A
#
# COMPACT_ATOMS: atom_id res chain seq x y z
N MET A 1 -25.88 13.48 -6.52
CA MET A 1 -25.34 12.32 -7.24
C MET A 1 -26.10 11.08 -6.80
N SER A 2 -26.51 10.25 -7.74
CA SER A 2 -27.10 8.93 -7.44
C SER A 2 -26.06 8.04 -6.75
N ASN A 3 -26.50 7.11 -5.90
CA ASN A 3 -25.62 6.22 -5.14
C ASN A 3 -24.72 5.39 -6.08
N ASP A 4 -25.26 4.98 -7.22
CA ASP A 4 -24.52 4.23 -8.24
C ASP A 4 -23.45 5.08 -8.94
N GLU A 5 -23.72 6.36 -9.17
CA GLU A 5 -22.74 7.28 -9.74
C GLU A 5 -21.55 7.46 -8.80
N ARG A 6 -21.82 7.62 -7.50
CA ARG A 6 -20.75 7.73 -6.48
C ARG A 6 -19.89 6.47 -6.44
N LEU A 7 -20.52 5.29 -6.47
CA LEU A 7 -19.78 4.02 -6.47
C LEU A 7 -18.94 3.87 -7.73
N ARG A 8 -19.46 4.24 -8.90
CA ARG A 8 -18.71 4.24 -10.17
C ARG A 8 -17.51 5.19 -10.12
N SER A 9 -17.71 6.43 -9.66
CA SER A 9 -16.62 7.40 -9.51
C SER A 9 -15.53 6.90 -8.56
N LEU A 10 -15.92 6.34 -7.39
CA LEU A 10 -14.97 5.73 -6.45
C LEU A 10 -14.24 4.53 -7.06
N THR A 11 -14.92 3.73 -7.88
CA THR A 11 -14.31 2.58 -8.55
C THR A 11 -13.26 3.03 -9.57
N ILE A 12 -13.54 4.09 -10.32
CA ILE A 12 -12.57 4.69 -11.25
C ILE A 12 -11.35 5.18 -10.45
N ILE A 13 -11.56 5.94 -9.37
CA ILE A 13 -10.48 6.45 -8.52
C ILE A 13 -9.65 5.30 -7.94
N TYR A 14 -10.29 4.20 -7.52
CA TYR A 14 -9.59 3.03 -6.98
C TYR A 14 -8.65 2.42 -8.02
N TYR A 15 -9.12 2.14 -9.23
CA TYR A 15 -8.29 1.51 -10.27
C TYR A 15 -7.22 2.44 -10.82
N THR A 16 -7.50 3.74 -10.97
CA THR A 16 -6.47 4.72 -11.37
C THR A 16 -5.40 4.86 -10.29
N SER A 17 -5.79 4.89 -9.01
CA SER A 17 -4.83 4.93 -7.91
C SER A 17 -3.99 3.65 -7.87
N MET A 18 -4.60 2.47 -7.98
CA MET A 18 -3.90 1.19 -8.02
C MET A 18 -2.87 1.10 -9.16
N GLY A 19 -3.16 1.70 -10.33
CA GLY A 19 -2.21 1.74 -11.44
C GLY A 19 -1.09 2.77 -11.26
N CYS A 20 -1.44 3.97 -10.81
CA CYS A 20 -0.55 5.14 -10.85
C CYS A 20 0.28 5.35 -9.59
N LEU A 21 -0.10 4.80 -8.44
CA LEU A 21 0.59 5.05 -7.16
C LEU A 21 2.06 4.61 -7.14
N ASN A 22 2.50 3.74 -8.05
CA ASN A 22 3.91 3.42 -8.22
C ASN A 22 4.73 4.57 -8.83
N MET A 23 4.09 5.39 -9.66
CA MET A 23 4.71 6.48 -10.42
C MET A 23 4.59 7.83 -9.71
N ILE A 24 3.77 7.91 -8.67
CA ILE A 24 3.53 9.13 -7.88
C ILE A 24 4.54 9.17 -6.74
N LEU A 25 5.00 10.38 -6.43
CA LEU A 25 5.88 10.65 -5.30
C LEU A 25 5.33 10.03 -3.99
N PRO A 26 6.19 9.46 -3.14
CA PRO A 26 5.86 9.10 -1.76
C PRO A 26 5.30 10.30 -1.00
N ILE A 27 4.72 10.05 0.15
CA ILE A 27 4.23 11.12 1.01
C ILE A 27 5.45 11.91 1.49
N ASP A 28 5.67 13.13 0.95
CA ASP A 28 6.64 14.06 1.50
C ASP A 28 6.07 14.63 2.80
N ASP A 29 6.40 13.99 3.91
CA ASP A 29 6.31 14.62 5.22
C ASP A 29 7.73 14.66 5.79
N ASP A 30 8.26 15.87 5.96
CA ASP A 30 9.53 16.13 6.64
C ASP A 30 9.48 15.72 8.13
N GLN A 31 8.27 15.46 8.64
CA GLN A 31 7.98 15.06 10.02
C GLN A 31 7.88 13.54 10.11
N HIS A 32 9.01 12.86 9.97
CA HIS A 32 9.12 11.46 10.34
C HIS A 32 8.90 11.32 11.85
N LEU A 33 8.08 10.35 12.27
CA LEU A 33 7.91 10.01 13.68
C LEU A 33 9.17 9.28 14.18
N GLN A 34 10.24 10.04 14.44
CA GLN A 34 11.57 9.53 14.83
C GLN A 34 11.61 8.88 16.23
N ASP A 35 10.55 9.01 17.03
CA ASP A 35 10.61 8.72 18.46
C ASP A 35 9.94 7.41 18.91
N ILE A 36 9.44 6.56 18.01
CA ILE A 36 8.70 5.35 18.43
C ILE A 36 9.66 4.24 18.91
N VAL A 37 10.84 4.11 18.29
CA VAL A 37 11.89 3.18 18.71
C VAL A 37 13.25 3.82 18.46
N SER A 38 14.14 3.79 19.47
CA SER A 38 15.53 4.22 19.33
C SER A 38 16.31 3.22 18.47
N SER A 39 16.21 3.34 17.15
CA SER A 39 16.96 2.49 16.22
C SER A 39 18.38 3.02 16.01
N VAL A 40 19.38 2.14 16.17
CA VAL A 40 20.81 2.47 15.95
C VAL A 40 21.14 2.49 14.44
N VAL A 41 20.20 2.09 13.59
CA VAL A 41 20.39 1.91 12.15
C VAL A 41 19.53 2.92 11.39
N SER A 42 20.18 3.88 10.75
CA SER A 42 19.54 4.84 9.85
C SER A 42 19.16 4.16 8.53
N TYR A 43 17.87 4.15 8.21
CA TYR A 43 17.38 3.68 6.90
C TYR A 43 17.47 4.82 5.89
N ASP A 44 18.52 4.83 5.06
CA ASP A 44 18.61 5.74 3.91
C ASP A 44 17.72 5.23 2.77
N VAL A 45 16.49 5.73 2.75
CA VAL A 45 15.50 5.41 1.73
C VAL A 45 15.83 6.18 0.45
N LYS A 46 16.46 5.52 -0.53
CA LYS A 46 16.63 6.08 -1.87
C LYS A 46 15.49 5.65 -2.77
N TYR A 47 14.62 6.59 -3.07
CA TYR A 47 13.52 6.41 -4.00
C TYR A 47 14.02 6.50 -5.47
N PRO A 48 13.74 5.50 -6.32
CA PRO A 48 14.13 5.57 -7.72
C PRO A 48 13.17 6.49 -8.49
N PHE A 49 13.70 7.60 -9.00
CA PHE A 49 13.10 8.39 -10.09
C PHE A 49 11.68 8.91 -9.88
N TYR A 50 11.46 9.77 -8.87
CA TYR A 50 10.26 10.60 -8.85
C TYR A 50 10.53 11.99 -9.43
N HIS A 51 9.57 12.50 -10.20
CA HIS A 51 9.70 13.83 -10.81
C HIS A 51 9.36 14.90 -9.76
N ASN A 52 10.38 15.60 -9.25
CA ASN A 52 10.29 16.65 -8.20
C ASN A 52 9.41 17.88 -8.52
N LYS A 53 8.68 17.91 -9.64
CA LYS A 53 7.89 19.09 -10.07
C LYS A 53 6.38 18.95 -9.85
N SER A 54 5.87 17.76 -9.53
CA SER A 54 4.43 17.56 -9.31
C SER A 54 4.08 17.64 -7.83
N LYS A 55 3.03 18.40 -7.49
CA LYS A 55 2.39 18.36 -6.16
C LYS A 55 2.08 16.91 -5.77
N ASN A 56 2.22 16.55 -4.49
CA ASN A 56 1.93 15.21 -3.99
C ASN A 56 0.46 14.83 -4.16
N LEU A 57 0.16 14.23 -5.31
CA LEU A 57 -1.17 13.74 -5.65
C LEU A 57 -1.65 12.70 -4.63
N ARG A 58 -0.72 11.92 -4.07
CA ARG A 58 -0.98 10.93 -3.02
C ARG A 58 -1.54 11.57 -1.74
N MET A 59 -0.92 12.66 -1.28
CA MET A 59 -1.39 13.41 -0.12
C MET A 59 -2.75 14.05 -0.38
N ARG A 60 -2.96 14.62 -1.58
CA ARG A 60 -4.25 15.16 -1.98
C ARG A 60 -5.35 14.09 -1.98
N LEU A 61 -5.06 12.90 -2.52
CA LEU A 61 -6.01 11.77 -2.50
C LEU A 61 -6.38 11.36 -1.07
N ILE A 62 -5.41 11.30 -0.15
CA ILE A 62 -5.67 10.99 1.26
C ILE A 62 -6.62 12.02 1.87
N ILE A 63 -6.36 13.32 1.66
CA ILE A 63 -7.20 14.40 2.20
C ILE A 63 -8.61 14.35 1.62
N ASP A 64 -8.72 14.27 0.28
CA ASP A 64 -10.02 14.30 -0.41
C ASP A 64 -10.88 13.08 -0.04
N ILE A 65 -10.29 11.88 0.04
CA ILE A 65 -10.99 10.66 0.45
C ILE A 65 -11.32 10.67 1.95
N GLY A 66 -10.44 11.23 2.79
CA GLY A 66 -10.70 11.40 4.22
C GLY A 66 -11.92 12.27 4.48
N ASN A 67 -11.99 13.43 3.84
CA ASN A 67 -13.15 14.32 3.91
C ASN A 67 -14.42 13.65 3.37
N LEU A 68 -14.31 12.88 2.28
CA LEU A 68 -15.44 12.14 1.73
C LEU A 68 -15.96 11.07 2.71
N LEU A 69 -15.07 10.39 3.43
CA LEU A 69 -15.45 9.41 4.45
C LEU A 69 -16.24 10.08 5.57
N ASP A 70 -15.82 11.26 6.03
CA ASP A 70 -16.51 12.01 7.09
C ASP A 70 -17.92 12.38 6.67
N ILE A 71 -18.07 12.94 5.47
CA ILE A 71 -19.37 13.27 4.89
C ILE A 71 -20.24 12.01 4.74
N LEU A 72 -19.68 10.85 4.37
CA LEU A 72 -20.43 9.61 4.22
C LEU A 72 -20.91 9.03 5.55
N ILE A 73 -20.12 9.18 6.61
CA ILE A 73 -20.44 8.72 7.95
C ILE A 73 -21.49 9.64 8.59
N GLU A 74 -21.30 10.96 8.53
CA GLU A 74 -22.22 11.95 9.11
C GLU A 74 -23.61 11.90 8.47
N ASN A 75 -23.68 11.70 7.16
CA ASN A 75 -24.95 11.60 6.45
C ASN A 75 -25.67 10.26 6.66
N ASN A 76 -25.17 9.38 7.56
CA ASN A 76 -25.71 8.04 7.82
C ASN A 76 -26.04 7.29 6.52
N SER A 77 -25.13 7.34 5.54
CA SER A 77 -25.46 6.78 4.23
C SER A 77 -25.64 5.27 4.35
N ASP A 78 -26.81 4.76 3.97
CA ASP A 78 -27.10 3.31 3.90
C ASP A 78 -26.19 2.56 2.91
N ASN A 79 -25.33 3.29 2.18
CA ASN A 79 -24.42 2.75 1.18
C ASN A 79 -23.11 2.27 1.80
N VAL A 80 -23.21 1.15 2.52
CA VAL A 80 -22.06 0.43 3.09
C VAL A 80 -20.97 0.15 2.05
N ASN A 81 -21.34 -0.12 0.78
CA ASN A 81 -20.40 -0.42 -0.30
C ASN A 81 -19.49 0.76 -0.67
N SER A 82 -20.04 1.97 -0.76
CA SER A 82 -19.28 3.18 -1.06
C SER A 82 -18.30 3.50 0.07
N ILE A 83 -18.73 3.32 1.33
CA ILE A 83 -17.87 3.49 2.52
C ILE A 83 -16.72 2.45 2.50
N LYS A 84 -17.02 1.17 2.25
CA LYS A 84 -16.00 0.12 2.14
C LYS A 84 -14.97 0.41 1.05
N LEU A 85 -15.42 0.94 -0.08
CA LEU A 85 -14.53 1.26 -1.19
C LEU A 85 -13.67 2.49 -0.89
N ALA A 86 -14.24 3.54 -0.30
CA ALA A 86 -13.51 4.72 0.16
C ALA A 86 -12.46 4.36 1.23
N LEU A 87 -12.84 3.53 2.21
CA LEU A 87 -11.92 2.96 3.21
C LEU A 87 -10.73 2.25 2.56
N LYS A 88 -10.99 1.44 1.53
CA LYS A 88 -9.96 0.71 0.79
C LYS A 88 -9.04 1.66 0.03
N ILE A 89 -9.56 2.72 -0.60
CA ILE A 89 -8.74 3.73 -1.27
C ILE A 89 -7.87 4.48 -0.25
N TYR A 90 -8.43 4.78 0.92
CA TYR A 90 -7.76 5.50 1.99
C TYR A 90 -6.56 4.72 2.53
N SER A 91 -6.75 3.44 2.85
CA SER A 91 -5.64 2.56 3.30
C SER A 91 -4.60 2.32 2.20
N LEU A 92 -5.07 2.09 0.97
CA LEU A 92 -4.22 1.81 -0.18
C LEU A 92 -3.32 3.02 -0.51
N SER A 93 -3.82 4.24 -0.35
CA SER A 93 -3.04 5.46 -0.58
C SER A 93 -1.89 5.66 0.42
N SER A 94 -1.89 4.97 1.56
CA SER A 94 -0.77 5.00 2.52
C SER A 94 0.24 3.89 2.19
N ILE A 95 -0.22 2.64 2.07
CA ILE A 95 0.65 1.45 1.99
C ILE A 95 1.17 1.15 0.59
N PHE A 96 0.39 1.46 -0.46
CA PHE A 96 0.61 0.84 -1.76
C PHE A 96 1.60 1.62 -2.62
N TYR A 97 2.76 1.04 -2.89
CA TYR A 97 3.80 1.60 -3.77
C TYR A 97 3.96 0.70 -5.01
N GLY A 98 2.84 0.40 -5.68
CA GLY A 98 2.83 -0.38 -6.92
C GLY A 98 2.80 -1.90 -6.75
N ILE A 99 3.20 -2.45 -5.61
CA ILE A 99 3.29 -3.89 -5.36
C ILE A 99 2.73 -4.26 -4.00
N THR A 100 1.94 -5.33 -3.95
CA THR A 100 1.48 -5.91 -2.68
C THR A 100 2.47 -6.96 -2.16
N LYS A 101 2.45 -7.17 -0.83
CA LYS A 101 3.21 -8.27 -0.19
C LYS A 101 2.84 -9.62 -0.82
N ASP A 102 1.57 -9.84 -1.12
CA ASP A 102 1.08 -11.08 -1.73
C ASP A 102 1.65 -11.31 -3.13
N ASP A 103 1.81 -10.25 -3.93
CA ASP A 103 2.41 -10.36 -5.26
C ASP A 103 3.88 -10.73 -5.19
N ILE A 104 4.62 -10.20 -4.20
CA ILE A 104 6.01 -10.60 -3.93
C ILE A 104 6.07 -12.07 -3.52
N TYR A 105 5.16 -12.53 -2.65
CA TYR A 105 5.10 -13.93 -2.25
C TYR A 105 4.80 -14.87 -3.43
N LYS A 106 3.84 -14.51 -4.29
CA LYS A 106 3.52 -15.26 -5.51
C LYS A 106 4.73 -15.33 -6.45
N LEU A 107 5.35 -14.20 -6.78
CA LEU A 107 6.56 -14.15 -7.60
C LEU A 107 7.69 -15.00 -7.02
N SER A 108 7.92 -14.90 -5.71
CA SER A 108 8.95 -15.68 -5.03
C SER A 108 8.67 -17.19 -5.10
N ARG A 109 7.41 -17.59 -4.88
CA ARG A 109 6.97 -18.99 -4.99
C ARG A 109 7.14 -19.52 -6.42
N ASP A 110 6.74 -18.74 -7.41
CA ASP A 110 6.84 -19.13 -8.82
C ASP A 110 8.30 -19.28 -9.26
N ILE A 111 9.18 -18.37 -8.83
CA ILE A 111 10.62 -18.48 -9.07
C ILE A 111 11.18 -19.73 -8.39
N GLN A 112 10.78 -20.03 -7.16
CA GLN A 112 11.25 -21.21 -6.44
C GLN A 112 10.80 -22.52 -7.11
N SER A 113 9.53 -22.60 -7.52
CA SER A 113 8.99 -23.74 -8.26
C SER A 113 9.72 -23.95 -9.59
N ASN A 114 9.88 -22.89 -10.39
CA ASN A 114 10.61 -22.99 -11.66
C ASN A 114 12.09 -23.34 -11.47
N LYS A 115 12.74 -22.80 -10.44
CA LYS A 115 14.11 -23.18 -10.08
C LYS A 115 14.21 -24.66 -9.74
N ARG A 116 13.23 -25.25 -9.05
CA ARG A 116 13.21 -26.69 -8.74
C ARG A 116 13.01 -27.55 -9.98
N LEU A 117 12.11 -27.15 -10.87
CA LEU A 117 11.79 -27.89 -12.10
C LEU A 117 12.93 -27.89 -13.12
N ILE A 118 13.63 -26.76 -13.26
CA ILE A 118 14.63 -26.56 -14.32
C ILE A 118 16.07 -26.80 -13.79
N LYS A 119 16.23 -27.15 -12.51
CA LYS A 119 17.54 -27.39 -11.92
C LYS A 119 18.26 -28.53 -12.64
N ASN A 120 19.30 -28.21 -13.38
CA ASN A 120 20.22 -29.21 -13.91
C ASN A 120 20.99 -29.82 -12.73
N LYS A 121 20.69 -31.07 -12.38
CA LYS A 121 21.36 -31.80 -11.29
C LYS A 121 22.71 -32.40 -11.69
N LEU A 122 23.04 -32.40 -12.98
CA LEU A 122 24.26 -33.00 -13.53
C LEU A 122 25.42 -32.00 -13.65
N SER A 123 25.14 -30.70 -13.59
CA SER A 123 26.16 -29.65 -13.59
C SER A 123 26.29 -29.05 -12.20
N ASP A 124 27.48 -29.09 -11.60
CA ASP A 124 27.77 -28.43 -10.32
C ASP A 124 27.74 -26.90 -10.41
N LYS A 125 27.81 -26.34 -11.62
CA LYS A 125 27.63 -24.90 -11.83
C LYS A 125 26.14 -24.57 -11.82
N ARG A 126 25.76 -23.61 -10.96
CA ARG A 126 24.41 -23.02 -10.89
C ARG A 126 24.05 -22.24 -12.18
N GLN A 127 23.96 -22.93 -13.31
CA GLN A 127 23.52 -22.36 -14.58
C GLN A 127 22.00 -22.29 -14.59
N ASN A 128 21.45 -21.15 -14.16
CA ASN A 128 20.03 -20.87 -14.36
C ASN A 128 19.83 -20.27 -15.75
N PRO A 129 18.75 -20.63 -16.46
CA PRO A 129 18.38 -19.96 -17.71
C PRO A 129 18.16 -18.45 -17.46
N ARG A 130 18.51 -17.64 -18.45
CA ARG A 130 18.52 -16.16 -18.36
C ARG A 130 17.22 -15.59 -17.81
N PHE A 131 16.07 -16.14 -18.21
CA PHE A 131 14.77 -15.66 -17.75
C PHE A 131 14.60 -15.78 -16.22
N LEU A 132 15.14 -16.81 -15.58
CA LEU A 132 15.09 -16.98 -14.11
C LEU A 132 15.97 -15.96 -13.39
N SER A 133 17.11 -15.62 -13.99
CA SER A 133 17.99 -14.57 -13.46
C SER A 133 17.31 -13.20 -13.54
N ILE A 134 16.69 -12.87 -14.68
CA ILE A 134 15.93 -11.61 -14.85
C ILE A 134 14.80 -11.53 -13.81
N LYS A 135 13.96 -12.57 -13.69
CA LYS A 135 12.89 -12.60 -12.67
C LYS A 135 13.40 -12.50 -11.24
N SER A 136 14.59 -13.06 -10.96
CA SER A 136 15.19 -12.97 -9.63
C SER A 136 15.66 -11.55 -9.31
N VAL A 137 16.24 -10.84 -10.29
CA VAL A 137 16.62 -9.43 -10.16
C VAL A 137 15.37 -8.56 -9.98
N GLU A 138 14.33 -8.80 -10.77
CA GLU A 138 13.04 -8.11 -10.62
C GLU A 138 12.47 -8.31 -9.21
N LEU A 139 12.43 -9.54 -8.69
CA LEU A 139 11.99 -9.82 -7.33
C LEU A 139 12.84 -9.09 -6.27
N GLN A 140 14.16 -9.02 -6.46
CA GLN A 140 15.05 -8.30 -5.54
C GLN A 140 14.75 -6.81 -5.54
N PHE A 141 14.60 -6.19 -6.71
CA PHE A 141 14.26 -4.79 -6.84
C PHE A 141 12.93 -4.47 -6.14
N LYS A 142 11.89 -5.27 -6.41
CA LYS A 142 10.57 -5.14 -5.78
C LYS A 142 10.60 -5.27 -4.25
N LYS A 143 11.46 -6.15 -3.72
CA LYS A 143 11.65 -6.28 -2.26
C LYS A 143 12.36 -5.07 -1.66
N ILE A 144 13.34 -4.50 -2.36
CA ILE A 144 14.03 -3.29 -1.94
C ILE A 144 13.04 -2.13 -1.90
N GLU A 145 12.26 -1.92 -2.96
CA GLU A 145 11.23 -0.88 -3.01
C GLU A 145 10.23 -1.00 -1.84
N MET A 146 9.72 -2.21 -1.57
CA MET A 146 8.79 -2.42 -0.46
C MET A 146 9.42 -2.14 0.92
N ASN A 147 10.70 -2.49 1.11
CA ASN A 147 11.39 -2.28 2.39
C ASN A 147 11.76 -0.82 2.62
N ASN A 148 12.02 -0.09 1.53
CA ASN A 148 12.35 1.32 1.56
C ASN A 148 11.14 2.21 1.93
N CYS A 149 9.91 1.74 1.77
CA CYS A 149 8.71 2.56 2.03
C CYS A 149 8.18 2.51 3.47
N GLN A 150 9.01 2.18 4.46
CA GLN A 150 8.56 1.76 5.80
C GLN A 150 8.57 2.85 6.88
N ILE A 151 8.91 4.09 6.54
CA ILE A 151 8.97 5.17 7.54
C ILE A 151 7.56 5.66 7.84
N LEU A 152 7.17 5.66 9.12
CA LEU A 152 5.88 6.16 9.56
C LEU A 152 5.87 7.70 9.58
N THR A 153 4.97 8.30 8.82
CA THR A 153 4.74 9.75 8.80
C THR A 153 3.60 10.17 9.74
N GLU A 154 3.49 11.47 10.04
CA GLU A 154 2.33 12.01 10.77
C GLU A 154 1.01 11.76 10.04
N ILE A 155 1.01 11.86 8.71
CA ILE A 155 -0.16 11.52 7.89
C ILE A 155 -0.57 10.07 8.10
N ASP A 156 0.38 9.14 8.12
CA ASP A 156 0.08 7.72 8.35
C ASP A 156 -0.53 7.48 9.74
N LYS A 157 -0.06 8.20 10.76
CA LYS A 157 -0.69 8.17 12.09
C LYS A 157 -2.14 8.66 12.06
N LYS A 158 -2.43 9.74 11.34
CA LYS A 158 -3.81 10.23 11.16
C LYS A 158 -4.68 9.18 10.47
N ILE A 159 -4.13 8.50 9.46
CA ILE A 159 -4.82 7.42 8.74
C ILE A 159 -5.13 6.25 9.69
N ILE A 160 -4.15 5.81 10.48
CA ILE A 160 -4.31 4.73 11.46
C ILE A 160 -5.39 5.07 12.49
N LEU A 161 -5.35 6.28 13.07
CA LEU A 161 -6.37 6.74 14.03
C LEU A 161 -7.76 6.76 13.40
N LYS A 162 -7.88 7.27 12.17
CA LYS A 162 -9.16 7.31 11.46
C LYS A 162 -9.74 5.92 11.20
N LEU A 163 -8.88 4.98 10.81
CA LEU A 163 -9.27 3.59 10.62
C LEU A 163 -9.65 2.91 11.93
N PHE A 164 -8.98 3.27 13.03
CA PHE A 164 -9.33 2.81 14.36
C PHE A 164 -10.72 3.29 14.78
N ASP A 165 -11.06 4.57 14.56
CA ASP A 165 -12.40 5.09 14.83
C ASP A 165 -13.47 4.33 14.02
N LEU A 166 -13.19 4.09 12.73
CA LEU A 166 -14.07 3.32 11.85
C LEU A 166 -14.16 1.82 12.23
N SER A 167 -13.17 1.30 12.93
CA SER A 167 -13.13 -0.07 13.45
C SER A 167 -14.06 -0.31 14.64
N ILE A 168 -14.69 0.74 15.17
CA ILE A 168 -15.67 0.71 16.26
C ILE A 168 -17.06 1.17 15.77
N ASN A 169 -17.19 1.51 14.48
CA ASN A 169 -18.43 2.04 13.89
C ASN A 169 -19.65 1.10 14.08
N ARG A 170 -20.86 1.67 14.12
CA ARG A 170 -22.15 0.98 14.31
C ARG A 170 -22.41 -0.12 13.27
N TYR A 171 -22.06 0.13 12.02
CA TYR A 171 -22.27 -0.82 10.92
C TYR A 171 -21.23 -1.94 10.94
N SER A 172 -21.66 -3.17 11.20
CA SER A 172 -20.80 -4.34 11.36
C SER A 172 -19.92 -4.62 10.14
N GLU A 173 -20.43 -4.41 8.94
CA GLU A 173 -19.67 -4.65 7.71
C GLU A 173 -18.57 -3.60 7.46
N VAL A 174 -18.86 -2.33 7.78
CA VAL A 174 -17.86 -1.25 7.74
C VAL A 174 -16.78 -1.53 8.78
N ARG A 175 -17.20 -1.92 9.98
CA ARG A 175 -16.33 -2.29 11.09
C ARG A 175 -15.33 -3.39 10.70
N LYS A 176 -15.84 -4.53 10.18
CA LYS A 176 -15.03 -5.65 9.72
C LYS A 176 -14.02 -5.22 8.66
N LYS A 177 -14.43 -4.35 7.73
CA LYS A 177 -13.55 -3.86 6.66
C LYS A 177 -12.48 -2.91 7.20
N ALA A 178 -12.84 -1.98 8.08
CA ALA A 178 -11.90 -1.05 8.70
C ALA A 178 -10.85 -1.80 9.55
N GLN A 179 -11.27 -2.79 10.34
CA GLN A 179 -10.35 -3.65 11.10
C GLN A 179 -9.36 -4.37 10.18
N TYR A 180 -9.85 -4.96 9.09
CA TYR A 180 -9.00 -5.63 8.11
C TYR A 180 -7.94 -4.69 7.52
N GLU A 181 -8.33 -3.50 7.06
CA GLU A 181 -7.41 -2.52 6.49
C GLU A 181 -6.43 -1.96 7.56
N LEU A 182 -6.90 -1.75 8.79
CA LEU A 182 -6.06 -1.33 9.92
C LEU A 182 -4.95 -2.35 10.21
N PHE A 183 -5.27 -3.64 10.27
CA PHE A 183 -4.26 -4.69 10.49
C PHE A 183 -3.26 -4.78 9.33
N ILE A 184 -3.68 -4.53 8.08
CA ILE A 184 -2.75 -4.48 6.96
C ILE A 184 -1.77 -3.33 7.12
N ILE A 185 -2.26 -2.13 7.51
CA ILE A 185 -1.42 -0.95 7.73
C ILE A 185 -0.42 -1.19 8.86
N LEU A 186 -0.88 -1.68 10.01
CA LEU A 186 -0.01 -1.94 11.15
C LEU A 186 1.06 -3.00 10.84
N ASN A 187 0.74 -3.99 9.99
CA ASN A 187 1.71 -4.97 9.51
C ASN A 187 2.66 -4.43 8.43
N HIS A 188 2.35 -3.28 7.82
CA HIS A 188 3.20 -2.66 6.81
C HIS A 188 4.36 -1.90 7.44
N TYR A 189 4.07 -1.08 8.45
CA TYR A 189 5.07 -0.32 9.18
C TYR A 189 5.84 -1.21 10.17
N HIS A 190 7.16 -1.05 10.20
CA HIS A 190 8.00 -1.77 11.14
C HIS A 190 8.34 -0.86 12.32
N PHE A 191 7.90 -1.25 13.52
CA PHE A 191 8.27 -0.61 14.78
C PHE A 191 9.49 -1.32 15.39
N LYS A 192 10.61 -1.34 14.68
CA LYS A 192 11.86 -2.00 15.12
C LYS A 192 12.98 -1.01 15.40
#